data_AF-G4TVX8-F1
#
_entry.id   AF-G4TVX8-F1
#
_cell.length_a   1.000
_cell.length_b   1.000
_cell.length_c   1.000
_cell.angle_alpha   90.00
_cell.angle_beta   90.00
_cell.angle_gamma   90.00
#
_symmetry.space_group_name_H-M   'P 1'
#
loop_
_entity.id
_entity.type
_entity.pdbx_description
1 polymer ?
#
loop_
_entity_poly.entity_id
_entity_poly.type
_entity_poly.pdbx_seq_one_letter_code
_entity_poly.pdbx_strand_id
1 'polypeptide(L)'
;MSSQQQQQQQHPPASPSHVEQGRPSSTEAEASKKNDDLFTKAIDAKLPNPIKSDVKSWIALAQTIAVTSALFAAVQISLNQLIESATSDSGGDLHAHPVPVWRGLRWFMYSAVIINLGCAGSAVAVINMAASLECDIGYMATKYYRQLTAPAPTNRQETKRRQEAERYKAVYEWVATNKLTGDFFNHKADIRRLQQFGIGKSFGWITWSMTFTFIVGGAFIFLTFLYWVALTQVKAAIALMAVAVALALGLTLSFLLY
;
A
#
# COMPACT_ATOMS: atom_id res chain seq x y z
N MET A 1 -0.21 -58.81 3.20
CA MET A 1 -1.52 -58.78 2.51
C MET A 1 -1.63 -57.41 1.89
N SER A 2 -1.51 -57.14 0.60
CA SER A 2 -1.47 -57.91 -0.66
C SER A 2 -0.60 -57.07 -1.62
N SER A 3 0.44 -57.55 -2.30
CA SER A 3 0.48 -58.54 -3.39
C SER A 3 -0.34 -58.14 -4.61
N GLN A 4 0.32 -58.13 -5.78
CA GLN A 4 -0.19 -57.96 -7.16
C GLN A 4 -0.14 -56.52 -7.70
N GLN A 5 0.37 -56.23 -8.90
CA GLN A 5 0.83 -57.10 -9.98
C GLN A 5 1.76 -56.30 -10.89
N GLN A 6 2.94 -56.86 -11.15
CA GLN A 6 3.78 -56.54 -12.29
C GLN A 6 3.02 -56.85 -13.59
N GLN A 7 2.91 -55.87 -14.48
CA GLN A 7 2.78 -56.14 -15.91
C GLN A 7 3.87 -55.38 -16.66
N GLN A 8 4.94 -56.14 -16.90
CA GLN A 8 6.02 -55.85 -17.83
C GLN A 8 5.46 -56.03 -19.25
N GLN A 9 5.27 -54.93 -19.99
CA GLN A 9 5.03 -54.95 -21.42
C GLN A 9 6.31 -54.49 -22.12
N GLN A 10 7.05 -55.46 -22.65
CA GLN A 10 8.17 -55.25 -23.57
C GLN A 10 7.64 -54.68 -24.88
N HIS A 11 7.96 -53.42 -25.15
CA HIS A 11 7.83 -52.82 -26.49
C HIS A 11 9.12 -53.05 -27.30
N PRO A 12 9.00 -53.33 -28.62
CA PRO A 12 10.14 -53.53 -29.50
C PRO A 12 10.94 -52.23 -29.72
N PRO A 13 12.26 -52.31 -29.96
CA PRO A 13 13.08 -51.14 -30.29
C PRO A 13 12.71 -50.63 -31.68
N ALA A 14 12.04 -49.47 -31.73
CA ALA A 14 11.85 -48.73 -32.96
C ALA A 14 13.20 -48.19 -33.47
N SER A 15 13.43 -48.36 -34.76
CA SER A 15 14.62 -47.95 -35.50
C SER A 15 15.04 -46.50 -35.19
N PRO A 16 16.36 -46.22 -35.09
CA PRO A 16 16.86 -44.86 -35.01
C PRO A 16 16.66 -44.19 -36.36
N SER A 17 15.49 -43.56 -36.55
CA SER A 17 15.29 -42.55 -37.58
C SER A 17 16.31 -41.45 -37.32
N HIS A 18 17.32 -41.40 -38.18
CA HIS A 18 18.37 -40.40 -38.22
C HIS A 18 17.69 -39.02 -38.26
N VAL A 19 17.54 -38.40 -37.09
CA VAL A 19 17.08 -37.02 -36.97
C VAL A 19 18.19 -36.19 -37.59
N GLU A 20 17.92 -35.73 -38.80
CA GLU A 20 18.73 -34.76 -39.51
C GLU A 20 18.82 -33.54 -38.59
N GLN A 21 19.97 -33.42 -37.93
CA GLN A 21 20.27 -32.41 -36.93
C GLN A 21 20.38 -31.08 -37.68
N GLY A 22 19.21 -30.49 -37.95
CA GLY A 22 19.05 -29.25 -38.68
C GLY A 22 19.93 -28.20 -38.01
N ARG A 23 20.93 -27.72 -38.76
CA ARG A 23 21.83 -26.66 -38.34
C ARG A 23 20.95 -25.49 -37.89
N PRO A 24 21.01 -25.06 -36.61
CA PRO A 24 20.16 -23.99 -36.11
C PRO A 24 20.36 -22.79 -37.00
N SER A 25 19.27 -22.30 -37.58
CA SER A 25 19.32 -21.14 -38.47
C SER A 25 19.92 -19.97 -37.70
N SER A 26 20.75 -19.16 -38.35
CA SER A 26 21.40 -18.00 -37.74
C SER A 26 20.41 -17.05 -37.03
N THR A 27 19.15 -17.06 -37.44
CA THR A 27 18.04 -16.31 -36.85
C THR A 27 17.67 -16.77 -35.43
N GLU A 28 17.76 -18.07 -35.11
CA GLU A 28 17.44 -18.58 -33.77
C GLU A 28 18.51 -18.21 -32.74
N ALA A 29 19.78 -18.19 -33.15
CA ALA A 29 20.90 -17.81 -32.30
C ALA A 29 20.86 -16.32 -31.92
N GLU A 30 20.44 -15.44 -32.83
CA GLU A 30 20.27 -14.01 -32.55
C GLU A 30 19.09 -13.74 -31.60
N ALA A 31 17.98 -14.46 -31.77
CA ALA A 31 16.84 -14.36 -30.87
C ALA A 31 17.19 -14.78 -29.44
N SER A 32 17.95 -15.87 -29.26
CA SER A 32 18.41 -16.32 -27.95
C SER A 32 19.28 -15.28 -27.24
N LYS A 33 20.25 -14.69 -27.94
CA LYS A 33 21.11 -13.66 -27.33
C LYS A 33 20.35 -12.42 -26.87
N LYS A 34 19.36 -11.98 -27.66
CA LYS A 34 18.52 -10.83 -27.30
C LYS A 34 17.69 -11.09 -26.04
N ASN A 35 17.25 -12.34 -25.87
CA ASN A 35 16.47 -12.76 -24.72
C ASN A 35 17.30 -12.77 -23.43
N ASP A 36 18.55 -13.25 -23.50
CA ASP A 36 19.48 -13.25 -22.35
C ASP A 36 19.85 -11.83 -21.91
N ASP A 37 20.06 -10.91 -22.88
CA ASP A 37 20.31 -9.49 -22.60
C ASP A 37 19.12 -8.82 -21.90
N LEU A 38 17.89 -9.06 -22.39
CA LEU A 38 16.68 -8.52 -21.76
C LEU A 38 16.45 -9.07 -20.35
N PHE A 39 16.71 -10.36 -20.12
CA PHE A 39 16.60 -10.96 -18.80
C PHE A 39 17.60 -10.36 -17.81
N THR A 40 18.85 -10.17 -18.23
CA THR A 40 19.88 -9.52 -17.43
C THR A 40 19.50 -8.07 -17.11
N LYS A 41 19.01 -7.31 -18.10
CA LYS A 41 18.48 -5.95 -17.92
C LYS A 41 17.31 -5.90 -16.95
N ALA A 42 16.42 -6.90 -16.97
CA ALA A 42 15.30 -6.98 -16.06
C ALA A 42 15.75 -7.20 -14.61
N ILE A 43 16.78 -8.01 -14.39
CA ILE A 43 17.34 -8.24 -13.04
C ILE A 43 17.98 -6.97 -12.48
N ASP A 44 18.73 -6.24 -13.31
CA ASP A 44 19.45 -5.02 -12.88
C ASP A 44 18.60 -3.74 -12.97
N ALA A 45 17.32 -3.88 -13.32
CA ALA A 45 16.41 -2.75 -13.52
C ALA A 45 16.19 -1.96 -12.22
N LYS A 46 16.41 -0.65 -12.28
CA LYS A 46 16.14 0.31 -11.19
C LYS A 46 15.01 1.23 -11.56
N LEU A 47 14.08 1.51 -10.64
CA LEU A 47 12.99 2.46 -10.88
C LEU A 47 13.50 3.77 -11.52
N PRO A 48 12.85 4.24 -12.59
CA PRO A 48 13.20 5.51 -13.20
C PRO A 48 13.05 6.67 -12.20
N ASN A 49 13.93 7.66 -12.29
CA ASN A 49 14.02 8.77 -11.34
C ASN A 49 12.68 9.45 -11.01
N PRO A 50 11.78 9.73 -11.98
CA PRO A 50 10.47 10.30 -11.68
C PRO A 50 9.63 9.43 -10.76
N ILE A 51 9.56 8.11 -11.03
CA ILE A 51 8.78 7.17 -10.22
C ILE A 51 9.42 6.99 -8.84
N LYS A 52 10.75 6.95 -8.77
CA LYS A 52 11.49 6.91 -7.51
C LYS A 52 11.19 8.14 -6.65
N SER A 53 11.10 9.31 -7.26
CA SER A 53 10.73 10.55 -6.57
C SER A 53 9.31 10.46 -6.00
N ASP A 54 8.36 9.95 -6.77
CA ASP A 54 6.98 9.76 -6.30
C ASP A 54 6.89 8.78 -5.13
N VAL A 55 7.55 7.62 -5.25
CA VAL A 55 7.59 6.60 -4.19
C VAL A 55 8.14 7.20 -2.91
N LYS A 56 9.24 7.96 -2.98
CA LYS A 56 9.81 8.65 -1.81
C LYS A 56 8.86 9.69 -1.22
N SER A 57 8.18 10.47 -2.06
CA SER A 57 7.19 11.46 -1.61
C SER A 57 6.03 10.77 -0.87
N TRP A 58 5.49 9.69 -1.43
CA TRP A 58 4.42 8.90 -0.79
C TRP A 58 4.87 8.25 0.51
N ILE A 59 6.10 7.71 0.57
CA ILE A 59 6.67 7.15 1.81
C ILE A 59 6.78 8.25 2.87
N ALA A 60 7.31 9.42 2.52
CA ALA A 60 7.44 10.54 3.46
C ALA A 60 6.09 11.02 3.99
N LEU A 61 5.08 11.13 3.11
CA LEU A 61 3.71 11.47 3.49
C LEU A 61 3.11 10.44 4.44
N ALA A 62 3.20 9.15 4.08
CA ALA A 62 2.67 8.06 4.90
C ALA A 62 3.40 7.96 6.25
N GLN A 63 4.72 8.16 6.30
CA GLN A 63 5.49 8.22 7.54
C GLN A 63 5.01 9.36 8.43
N THR A 64 4.78 10.54 7.86
CA THR A 64 4.25 11.70 8.59
C THR A 64 2.88 11.36 9.19
N ILE A 65 1.96 10.82 8.39
CA ILE A 65 0.63 10.41 8.86
C ILE A 65 0.71 9.34 9.95
N ALA A 66 1.59 8.34 9.79
CA ALA A 66 1.77 7.27 10.77
C ALA A 66 2.22 7.82 12.12
N VAL A 67 3.25 8.68 12.13
CA VAL A 67 3.79 9.29 13.34
C VAL A 67 2.76 10.21 13.99
N THR A 68 2.11 11.09 13.23
CA THR A 68 1.09 12.00 13.76
C THR A 68 -0.10 11.23 14.35
N SER A 69 -0.58 10.20 13.66
CA SER A 69 -1.70 9.39 14.14
C SER A 69 -1.32 8.60 15.41
N ALA A 70 -0.11 8.04 15.47
CA ALA A 70 0.38 7.36 16.66
C ALA A 70 0.51 8.31 17.86
N LEU A 71 1.03 9.53 17.65
CA LEU A 71 1.11 10.57 18.68
C LEU A 71 -0.28 10.98 19.17
N PHE A 72 -1.23 11.16 18.27
CA PHE A 72 -2.62 11.44 18.60
C PHE A 72 -3.27 10.34 19.45
N ALA A 73 -3.05 9.07 19.08
CA ALA A 73 -3.52 7.94 19.89
C ALA A 73 -2.87 7.95 21.29
N ALA A 74 -1.56 8.21 21.39
CA ALA A 74 -0.85 8.29 22.66
C ALA A 74 -1.38 9.41 23.56
N VAL A 75 -1.59 10.61 23.02
CA VAL A 75 -2.17 11.74 23.75
C VAL A 75 -3.57 11.40 24.27
N GLN A 76 -4.40 10.73 23.46
CA GLN A 76 -5.73 10.29 23.89
C GLN A 76 -5.69 9.23 24.98
N ILE A 77 -4.73 8.30 24.95
CA ILE A 77 -4.51 7.31 26.02
C ILE A 77 -4.09 8.01 27.31
N SER A 78 -3.15 8.95 27.25
CA SER A 78 -2.73 9.72 28.44
C SER A 78 -3.86 10.56 29.00
N LEU A 79 -4.69 11.17 28.15
CA LEU A 79 -5.87 11.90 28.58
C LEU A 79 -6.87 10.96 29.26
N ASN A 80 -7.13 9.77 28.70
CA ASN A 80 -8.01 8.77 29.33
C ASN A 80 -7.56 8.44 30.76
N GLN A 81 -6.26 8.19 30.95
CA GLN A 81 -5.68 7.89 32.26
C GLN A 81 -5.82 9.06 33.25
N LEU A 82 -5.55 10.29 32.79
CA LEU A 82 -5.68 11.48 33.62
C LEU A 82 -7.13 11.70 34.09
N ILE A 83 -8.10 11.47 33.20
CA ILE A 83 -9.49 11.65 33.59
C ILE A 83 -9.93 10.52 34.53
N GLU A 84 -9.48 9.28 34.29
CA GLU A 84 -9.77 8.15 35.18
C GLU A 84 -9.22 8.37 36.59
N SER A 85 -7.98 8.88 36.72
CA SER A 85 -7.41 9.23 38.02
C SER A 85 -8.20 10.37 38.69
N ALA A 86 -8.52 11.44 37.95
CA ALA A 86 -9.31 12.56 38.49
C ALA A 86 -10.70 12.11 38.96
N THR A 87 -11.36 11.18 38.24
CA THR A 87 -12.66 10.64 38.65
C THR A 87 -12.58 9.73 39.87
N SER A 88 -11.47 9.03 40.08
CA SER A 88 -11.29 8.09 41.19
C SER A 88 -10.97 8.79 42.50
N ASP A 89 -10.20 9.89 42.45
CA ASP A 89 -9.77 10.64 43.64
C ASP A 89 -10.84 11.59 44.20
N SER A 90 -11.84 11.95 43.40
CA SER A 90 -12.80 13.02 43.73
C SER A 90 -13.87 12.64 44.77
N GLY A 91 -13.80 11.46 45.40
CA GLY A 91 -14.55 11.12 46.63
C GLY A 91 -16.09 11.23 46.60
N GLY A 92 -16.71 11.54 45.46
CA GLY A 92 -18.16 11.69 45.29
C GLY A 92 -18.62 12.99 44.59
N ASP A 93 -17.83 14.05 44.51
CA ASP A 93 -18.32 15.34 43.98
C ASP A 93 -18.39 15.42 42.44
N LEU A 94 -17.65 14.57 41.72
CA LEU A 94 -17.78 14.46 40.26
C LEU A 94 -19.10 13.78 39.81
N HIS A 95 -19.93 13.31 40.75
CA HIS A 95 -21.27 12.76 40.46
C HIS A 95 -22.28 13.81 39.94
N ALA A 96 -21.92 15.10 39.91
CA ALA A 96 -22.79 16.14 39.35
C ALA A 96 -23.10 15.94 37.85
N HIS A 97 -22.27 15.19 37.11
CA HIS A 97 -22.55 14.85 35.71
C HIS A 97 -23.26 13.49 35.59
N PRO A 98 -24.33 13.40 34.78
CA PRO A 98 -25.09 12.17 34.65
C PRO A 98 -24.23 11.09 33.95
N VAL A 99 -24.31 9.84 34.44
CA VAL A 99 -23.61 8.65 33.92
C VAL A 99 -23.57 8.52 32.37
N PRO A 100 -24.62 8.90 31.59
CA PRO A 100 -24.58 8.85 30.14
C PRO A 100 -23.53 9.76 29.50
N VAL A 101 -23.27 10.94 30.09
CA VAL A 101 -22.30 11.93 29.59
C VAL A 101 -20.89 11.34 29.66
N TRP A 102 -20.57 10.74 30.80
CA TRP A 102 -19.29 10.07 31.04
C TRP A 102 -19.07 8.87 30.11
N ARG A 103 -20.12 8.06 29.90
CA ARG A 103 -20.09 6.94 28.95
C ARG A 103 -19.88 7.41 27.51
N GLY A 104 -20.53 8.51 27.12
CA GLY A 104 -20.36 9.15 25.80
C GLY A 104 -18.92 9.60 25.57
N LEU A 105 -18.33 10.32 26.53
CA LEU A 105 -16.94 10.77 26.45
C LEU A 105 -15.97 9.60 26.28
N ARG A 106 -16.07 8.56 27.11
CA ARG A 106 -15.23 7.36 26.98
C ARG A 106 -15.35 6.70 25.61
N TRP A 107 -16.56 6.62 25.07
CA TRP A 107 -16.79 6.05 23.74
C TRP A 107 -16.05 6.84 22.65
N PHE A 108 -16.12 8.18 22.68
CA PHE A 108 -15.38 9.03 21.76
C PHE A 108 -13.86 8.87 21.91
N MET A 109 -13.36 8.84 23.14
CA MET A 109 -11.93 8.67 23.43
C MET A 109 -11.39 7.34 22.91
N TYR A 110 -12.05 6.22 23.22
CA TYR A 110 -11.62 4.91 22.72
C TYR A 110 -11.74 4.79 21.20
N SER A 111 -12.80 5.33 20.61
CA SER A 111 -12.94 5.37 19.16
C SER A 111 -11.83 6.19 18.50
N ALA A 112 -11.46 7.33 19.08
CA ALA A 112 -10.35 8.15 18.61
C ALA A 112 -9.03 7.36 18.64
N VAL A 113 -8.75 6.63 19.72
CA VAL A 113 -7.55 5.79 19.83
C VAL A 113 -7.54 4.70 18.75
N ILE A 114 -8.62 3.95 18.61
CA ILE A 114 -8.73 2.84 17.64
C ILE A 114 -8.56 3.35 16.21
N ILE A 115 -9.24 4.44 15.85
CA ILE A 115 -9.19 5.01 14.50
C ILE A 115 -7.79 5.53 14.17
N ASN A 116 -7.13 6.22 15.10
CA ASN A 116 -5.77 6.74 14.88
C ASN A 116 -4.72 5.62 14.81
N LEU A 117 -4.84 4.56 15.61
CA LEU A 117 -3.97 3.38 15.48
C LEU A 117 -4.21 2.63 14.16
N GLY A 118 -5.47 2.51 13.72
CA GLY A 118 -5.82 1.95 12.42
C GLY A 118 -5.28 2.79 11.25
N CYS A 119 -5.30 4.12 11.39
CA CYS A 119 -4.67 5.04 10.44
C CYS A 119 -3.16 4.82 10.36
N ALA A 120 -2.48 4.74 11.51
CA ALA A 120 -1.04 4.47 11.57
C ALA A 120 -0.69 3.11 10.93
N GLY A 121 -1.47 2.06 11.22
CA GLY A 121 -1.29 0.75 10.58
C GLY A 121 -1.50 0.78 9.07
N SER A 122 -2.51 1.51 8.60
CA SER A 122 -2.77 1.70 7.15
C SER A 122 -1.63 2.45 6.48
N ALA A 123 -1.08 3.48 7.13
CA ALA A 123 0.06 4.23 6.63
C ALA A 123 1.32 3.36 6.53
N VAL A 124 1.59 2.50 7.51
CA VAL A 124 2.68 1.50 7.42
C VAL A 124 2.46 0.53 6.26
N ALA A 125 1.23 0.12 5.98
CA ALA A 125 0.93 -0.70 4.81
C ALA A 125 1.22 0.03 3.49
N VAL A 126 0.90 1.33 3.39
CA VAL A 126 1.27 2.18 2.24
C VAL A 126 2.79 2.24 2.08
N ILE A 127 3.54 2.45 3.17
CA ILE A 127 5.02 2.47 3.15
C ILE A 127 5.56 1.15 2.62
N ASN A 128 5.08 0.01 3.13
CA ASN A 128 5.54 -1.30 2.70
C ASN A 128 5.22 -1.58 1.23
N MET A 129 4.03 -1.21 0.74
CA MET A 129 3.67 -1.35 -0.67
C MET A 129 4.47 -0.43 -1.59
N ALA A 130 4.77 0.78 -1.13
CA ALA A 130 5.60 1.72 -1.88
C ALA A 130 7.07 1.24 -1.95
N ALA A 131 7.60 0.73 -0.85
CA ALA A 131 8.94 0.17 -0.79
C ALA A 131 9.08 -1.13 -1.60
N SER A 132 8.06 -2.00 -1.60
CA SER A 132 8.10 -3.25 -2.36
C SER A 132 8.17 -3.02 -3.86
N LEU A 133 7.70 -1.88 -4.36
CA LEU A 133 7.81 -1.53 -5.77
C LEU A 133 9.27 -1.45 -6.25
N GLU A 134 10.21 -1.01 -5.39
CA GLU A 134 11.63 -0.97 -5.75
C GLU A 134 12.21 -2.38 -5.90
N CYS A 135 11.73 -3.34 -5.09
CA CYS A 135 12.19 -4.72 -5.10
C CYS A 135 11.53 -5.57 -6.20
N ASP A 136 10.27 -5.30 -6.52
CA ASP A 136 9.47 -6.16 -7.41
C ASP A 136 9.62 -5.81 -8.89
N ILE A 137 10.27 -4.70 -9.25
CA ILE A 137 10.33 -4.24 -10.66
C ILE A 137 10.96 -5.27 -11.60
N GLY A 138 12.05 -5.91 -11.18
CA GLY A 138 12.72 -6.94 -11.98
C GLY A 138 11.88 -8.21 -12.09
N TYR A 139 11.17 -8.57 -11.01
CA TYR A 139 10.22 -9.68 -11.03
C TYR A 139 9.07 -9.42 -12.01
N MET A 140 8.52 -8.20 -12.03
CA MET A 140 7.41 -7.83 -12.94
C MET A 140 7.84 -7.84 -14.40
N ALA A 141 9.01 -7.29 -14.73
CA ALA A 141 9.57 -7.31 -16.08
C ALA A 141 9.81 -8.75 -16.56
N THR A 142 10.39 -9.59 -15.71
CA THR A 142 10.63 -11.01 -15.99
C THR A 142 9.32 -11.79 -16.17
N LYS A 143 8.32 -11.53 -15.32
CA LYS A 143 6.99 -12.18 -15.40
C LYS A 143 6.29 -11.85 -16.72
N TYR A 144 6.33 -10.59 -17.16
CA TYR A 144 5.76 -10.19 -18.45
C TYR A 144 6.48 -10.88 -19.63
N TYR A 145 7.81 -10.88 -19.61
CA TYR A 145 8.60 -11.55 -20.65
C TYR A 145 8.30 -13.06 -20.73
N ARG A 146 8.21 -13.75 -19.59
CA ARG A 146 7.82 -15.17 -19.53
C ARG A 146 6.40 -15.39 -20.06
N GLN A 147 5.48 -14.46 -19.83
CA GLN A 147 4.12 -14.56 -20.37
C GLN A 147 4.10 -14.39 -21.90
N LEU A 148 4.96 -13.53 -22.46
CA LEU A 148 5.06 -13.29 -23.91
C LEU A 148 5.61 -14.50 -24.67
N THR A 149 6.48 -15.27 -24.03
CA THR A 149 7.14 -16.45 -24.60
C THR A 149 6.42 -17.77 -24.31
N ALA A 150 5.45 -17.76 -23.39
CA ALA A 150 4.66 -18.94 -23.06
C ALA A 150 3.67 -19.29 -24.19
N PRO A 151 3.38 -20.59 -24.42
CA PRO A 151 2.36 -21.00 -25.37
C PRO A 151 0.98 -20.41 -25.01
N ALA A 152 0.17 -20.18 -26.06
CA ALA A 152 -1.13 -19.53 -25.93
C ALA A 152 -2.03 -20.25 -24.89
N PRO A 153 -2.58 -19.54 -23.90
CA PRO A 153 -3.49 -20.12 -22.91
C PRO A 153 -4.83 -20.51 -23.54
N THR A 154 -5.55 -21.44 -22.91
CA THR A 154 -6.95 -21.73 -23.23
C THR A 154 -7.86 -20.54 -22.88
N ASN A 155 -8.94 -20.34 -23.66
CA ASN A 155 -9.79 -19.12 -23.73
C ASN A 155 -10.14 -18.44 -22.39
N ARG A 156 -10.37 -19.20 -21.30
CA ARG A 156 -10.80 -18.62 -20.01
C ARG A 156 -9.67 -18.00 -19.19
N GLN A 157 -8.43 -18.45 -19.37
CA GLN A 157 -7.25 -17.88 -18.70
C GLN A 157 -6.68 -16.67 -19.46
N GLU A 158 -7.03 -16.53 -20.73
CA GLU A 158 -6.49 -15.51 -21.61
C GLU A 158 -6.88 -14.09 -21.16
N THR A 159 -8.12 -13.87 -20.74
CA THR A 159 -8.59 -12.54 -20.29
C THR A 159 -7.85 -12.05 -19.04
N LYS A 160 -7.69 -12.91 -18.04
CA LYS A 160 -6.93 -12.57 -16.82
C LYS A 160 -5.45 -12.31 -17.14
N ARG A 161 -4.83 -13.16 -17.98
CA ARG A 161 -3.43 -12.95 -18.40
C ARG A 161 -3.25 -11.66 -19.19
N ARG A 162 -4.16 -11.32 -20.11
CA ARG A 162 -4.11 -10.06 -20.85
C ARG A 162 -4.19 -8.85 -19.93
N GLN A 163 -5.10 -8.84 -18.96
CA GLN A 163 -5.19 -7.76 -17.98
C GLN A 163 -3.93 -7.63 -17.10
N GLU A 164 -3.34 -8.75 -16.66
CA GLU A 164 -2.08 -8.72 -15.92
C GLU A 164 -0.92 -8.25 -16.81
N ALA A 165 -0.84 -8.74 -18.04
CA ALA A 165 0.20 -8.40 -18.99
C ALA A 165 0.17 -6.90 -19.32
N GLU A 166 -1.01 -6.34 -19.62
CA GLU A 166 -1.16 -4.90 -19.87
C GLU A 166 -0.65 -4.04 -18.71
N ARG A 167 -0.82 -4.51 -17.47
CA ARG A 167 -0.34 -3.81 -16.28
C ARG A 167 1.18 -3.79 -16.16
N TYR A 168 1.85 -4.85 -16.62
CA TYR A 168 3.33 -4.93 -16.58
C TYR A 168 3.98 -4.44 -17.87
N LYS A 169 3.20 -4.17 -18.92
CA LYS A 169 3.68 -3.71 -20.22
C LYS A 169 4.51 -2.44 -20.12
N ALA A 170 4.05 -1.44 -19.35
CA ALA A 170 4.78 -0.19 -19.18
C ALA A 170 6.15 -0.39 -18.50
N VAL A 171 6.21 -1.27 -17.48
CA VAL A 171 7.47 -1.63 -16.82
C VAL A 171 8.41 -2.32 -17.80
N TYR A 172 7.90 -3.28 -18.57
CA TYR A 172 8.70 -4.00 -19.57
C TYR A 172 9.20 -3.08 -20.69
N GLU A 173 8.35 -2.23 -21.26
CA GLU A 173 8.73 -1.26 -22.30
C GLU A 173 9.81 -0.30 -21.78
N TRP A 174 9.69 0.15 -20.54
CA TRP A 174 10.69 0.96 -19.91
C TRP A 174 12.02 0.19 -19.72
N VAL A 175 12.01 -1.04 -19.21
CA VAL A 175 13.23 -1.87 -19.09
C VAL A 175 13.89 -2.12 -20.44
N ALA A 176 13.10 -2.37 -21.49
CA ALA A 176 13.61 -2.66 -22.82
C ALA A 176 14.19 -1.43 -23.53
N THR A 177 13.59 -0.25 -23.35
CA THR A 177 13.92 0.95 -24.12
C THR A 177 14.63 2.05 -23.32
N ASN A 178 14.60 1.96 -21.99
CA ASN A 178 14.98 3.03 -21.05
C ASN A 178 14.24 4.37 -21.29
N LYS A 179 13.09 4.34 -21.99
CA LYS A 179 12.26 5.53 -22.26
C LYS A 179 10.89 5.35 -21.63
N LEU A 180 10.43 6.38 -20.90
CA LEU A 180 9.01 6.48 -20.51
C LEU A 180 8.24 7.12 -21.65
N THR A 181 7.05 6.57 -21.96
CA THR A 181 6.10 7.19 -22.88
C THR A 181 5.66 8.55 -22.36
N GLY A 182 5.44 9.52 -23.26
CA GLY A 182 5.04 10.89 -22.91
C GLY A 182 3.78 10.96 -22.05
N ASP A 183 2.88 9.99 -22.21
CA ASP A 183 1.64 9.85 -21.43
C ASP A 183 1.87 9.78 -19.91
N PHE A 184 3.04 9.27 -19.48
CA PHE A 184 3.41 9.21 -18.06
C PHE A 184 3.64 10.59 -17.41
N PHE A 185 3.97 11.59 -18.22
CA PHE A 185 4.24 12.95 -17.75
C PHE A 185 3.03 13.88 -17.86
N ASN A 186 2.01 13.48 -18.64
CA ASN A 186 0.79 14.28 -18.82
C ASN A 186 -0.11 14.32 -17.57
N HIS A 187 0.06 13.38 -16.64
CA HIS A 187 -0.68 13.36 -15.39
C HIS A 187 0.22 13.89 -14.26
N LYS A 188 -0.26 14.92 -13.52
CA LYS A 188 0.33 15.33 -12.23
C LYS A 188 0.49 14.08 -11.35
N ALA A 189 1.44 14.09 -10.41
CA ALA A 189 1.85 12.94 -9.57
C ALA A 189 0.65 12.17 -8.96
N ASP A 190 0.07 11.26 -9.75
CA ASP A 190 -1.18 10.57 -9.46
C ASP A 190 -0.84 9.12 -9.10
N ILE A 191 -1.59 8.58 -8.15
CA ILE A 191 -1.56 7.16 -7.76
C ILE A 191 -1.69 6.26 -8.98
N ARG A 192 -2.40 6.70 -10.03
CA ARG A 192 -2.51 5.98 -11.32
C ARG A 192 -1.15 5.67 -11.95
N ARG A 193 -0.18 6.60 -11.88
CA ARG A 193 1.17 6.40 -12.41
C ARG A 193 1.89 5.26 -11.68
N LEU A 194 1.80 5.24 -10.36
CA LEU A 194 2.35 4.16 -9.54
C LEU A 194 1.66 2.81 -9.84
N GLN A 195 0.34 2.81 -10.01
CA GLN A 195 -0.42 1.61 -10.36
C GLN A 195 -0.03 1.02 -11.74
N GLN A 196 0.24 1.88 -12.72
CA GLN A 196 0.77 1.49 -14.04
C GLN A 196 2.19 0.93 -13.96
N PHE A 197 2.97 1.34 -12.96
CA PHE A 197 4.28 0.75 -12.64
C PHE A 197 4.20 -0.55 -11.83
N GLY A 198 3.00 -1.04 -11.52
CA GLY A 198 2.79 -2.34 -10.91
C GLY A 198 2.37 -2.32 -9.45
N ILE A 199 2.24 -1.14 -8.81
CA ILE A 199 1.66 -1.03 -7.46
C ILE A 199 0.23 -1.57 -7.46
N GLY A 200 -0.11 -2.40 -6.46
CA GLY A 200 -1.40 -3.07 -6.28
C GLY A 200 -2.62 -2.17 -6.50
N LYS A 201 -3.72 -2.68 -7.08
CA LYS A 201 -5.01 -1.95 -7.07
C LYS A 201 -5.48 -1.63 -5.64
N SER A 202 -5.09 -2.48 -4.68
CA SER A 202 -5.30 -2.28 -3.25
C SER A 202 -4.66 -1.00 -2.72
N PHE A 203 -3.58 -0.50 -3.32
CA PHE A 203 -2.89 0.71 -2.86
C PHE A 203 -3.81 1.92 -2.87
N GLY A 204 -4.63 2.09 -3.92
CA GLY A 204 -5.59 3.20 -3.96
C GLY A 204 -6.62 3.13 -2.83
N TRP A 205 -7.11 1.92 -2.51
CA TRP A 205 -8.06 1.72 -1.42
C TRP A 205 -7.41 1.93 -0.04
N ILE A 206 -6.18 1.44 0.17
CA ILE A 206 -5.45 1.61 1.44
C ILE A 206 -5.09 3.07 1.66
N THR A 207 -4.62 3.78 0.63
CA THR A 207 -4.34 5.21 0.71
C THR A 207 -5.60 6.01 1.01
N TRP A 208 -6.73 5.69 0.34
CA TRP A 208 -8.01 6.30 0.66
C TRP A 208 -8.45 6.02 2.10
N SER A 209 -8.31 4.77 2.56
CA SER A 209 -8.61 4.38 3.95
C SER A 209 -7.73 5.15 4.94
N MET A 210 -6.42 5.25 4.69
CA MET A 210 -5.47 6.02 5.50
C MET A 210 -5.94 7.48 5.62
N THR A 211 -6.18 8.18 4.52
CA THR A 211 -6.64 9.57 4.53
C THR A 211 -7.99 9.74 5.22
N PHE A 212 -8.94 8.84 4.97
CA PHE A 212 -10.26 8.87 5.60
C PHE A 212 -10.14 8.69 7.12
N THR A 213 -9.43 7.66 7.57
CA THR A 213 -9.21 7.41 9.00
C THR A 213 -8.43 8.52 9.68
N PHE A 214 -7.51 9.18 8.97
CA PHE A 214 -6.80 10.34 9.49
C PHE A 214 -7.75 11.51 9.76
N ILE A 215 -8.61 11.85 8.80
CA ILE A 215 -9.59 12.93 8.92
C ILE A 215 -10.60 12.62 10.04
N VAL A 216 -11.15 11.41 10.04
CA VAL A 216 -12.12 10.98 11.06
C VAL A 216 -11.47 10.94 12.44
N GLY A 217 -10.25 10.40 12.56
CA GLY A 217 -9.48 10.37 13.80
C GLY A 217 -9.23 11.78 14.36
N GLY A 218 -8.83 12.72 13.50
CA GLY A 218 -8.68 14.13 13.84
C GLY A 218 -9.98 14.77 14.33
N ALA A 219 -11.10 14.49 13.66
CA ALA A 219 -12.42 14.97 14.08
C ALA A 219 -12.84 14.42 15.45
N PHE A 220 -12.58 13.13 15.72
CA PHE A 220 -12.88 12.51 17.01
C PHE A 220 -12.05 13.10 18.15
N ILE A 221 -10.78 13.40 17.91
CA ILE A 221 -9.93 14.11 18.89
C ILE A 221 -10.50 15.48 19.20
N PHE A 222 -10.86 16.23 18.14
CA PHE A 222 -11.43 17.56 18.29
C PHE A 222 -12.74 17.54 19.08
N LEU A 223 -13.65 16.62 18.77
CA LEU A 223 -14.91 16.45 19.49
C LEU A 223 -14.70 16.02 20.94
N THR A 224 -13.80 15.07 21.19
CA THR A 224 -13.41 14.65 22.54
C THR A 224 -12.91 15.84 23.34
N PHE A 225 -12.05 16.66 22.74
CA PHE A 225 -11.48 17.83 23.38
C PHE A 225 -12.55 18.89 23.68
N LEU A 226 -13.43 19.21 22.72
CA LEU A 226 -14.57 20.10 22.94
C LEU A 226 -15.47 19.61 24.07
N TYR A 227 -15.74 18.30 24.10
CA TYR A 227 -16.56 17.68 25.13
C TYR A 227 -15.91 17.79 26.52
N TRP A 228 -14.62 17.46 26.61
CA TRP A 228 -13.85 17.58 27.85
C TRP A 228 -13.81 19.02 28.37
N VAL A 229 -13.58 19.98 27.48
CA VAL A 229 -13.55 21.41 27.81
C VAL A 229 -14.92 21.90 28.29
N ALA A 230 -16.00 21.49 27.63
CA ALA A 230 -17.36 21.83 28.04
C ALA A 230 -17.70 21.32 29.45
N LEU A 231 -17.05 20.24 29.90
CA LEU A 231 -17.22 19.68 31.24
C LEU A 231 -16.33 20.33 32.30
N THR A 232 -15.16 20.86 31.95
CA THR A 232 -14.12 21.18 32.95
C THR A 232 -13.86 22.66 33.24
N GLN A 233 -14.06 23.60 32.29
CA GLN A 233 -13.69 25.01 32.51
C GLN A 233 -14.59 26.07 31.85
N VAL A 234 -14.74 27.22 32.54
CA VAL A 234 -15.49 28.41 32.14
C VAL A 234 -14.84 29.11 30.92
N LYS A 235 -15.53 29.11 29.78
CA LYS A 235 -15.48 29.98 28.57
C LYS A 235 -14.13 30.40 27.92
N ALA A 236 -13.05 30.69 28.65
CA ALA A 236 -11.81 31.29 28.12
C ALA A 236 -10.77 30.28 27.60
N ALA A 237 -10.59 29.13 28.27
CA ALA A 237 -9.70 28.05 27.79
C ALA A 237 -10.20 27.40 26.49
N ILE A 238 -11.50 27.56 26.20
CA ILE A 238 -12.19 27.03 25.01
C ILE A 238 -11.62 27.60 23.72
N ALA A 239 -11.39 28.92 23.68
CA ALA A 239 -10.98 29.60 22.45
C ALA A 239 -9.53 29.27 22.06
N LEU A 240 -8.61 29.23 23.05
CA LEU A 240 -7.18 29.13 22.77
C LEU A 240 -6.77 27.72 22.29
N MET A 241 -7.35 26.69 22.90
CA MET A 241 -7.06 25.30 22.51
C MET A 241 -7.83 24.85 21.27
N ALA A 242 -9.06 25.34 21.05
CA ALA A 242 -9.76 25.10 19.79
C ALA A 242 -9.00 25.71 18.60
N VAL A 243 -8.41 26.89 18.76
CA VAL A 243 -7.54 27.51 17.76
C VAL A 243 -6.27 26.69 17.54
N ALA A 244 -5.63 26.18 18.60
CA ALA A 244 -4.44 25.34 18.46
C ALA A 244 -4.72 24.03 17.71
N VAL A 245 -5.84 23.36 18.01
CA VAL A 245 -6.23 22.11 17.31
C VAL A 245 -6.66 22.41 15.87
N ALA A 246 -7.40 23.50 15.62
CA ALA A 246 -7.78 23.91 14.28
C ALA A 246 -6.55 24.29 13.43
N LEU A 247 -5.55 24.95 14.01
CA LEU A 247 -4.28 25.25 13.35
C LEU A 247 -3.48 23.99 13.07
N ALA A 248 -3.39 23.06 14.02
CA ALA A 248 -2.71 21.78 13.80
C ALA A 248 -3.38 20.98 12.67
N LEU A 249 -4.72 20.88 12.67
CA LEU A 249 -5.47 20.22 11.60
C LEU A 249 -5.33 20.94 10.27
N GLY A 250 -5.40 22.28 10.25
CA GLY A 250 -5.26 23.10 9.05
C GLY A 250 -3.88 22.98 8.43
N LEU A 251 -2.82 23.00 9.25
CA LEU A 251 -1.46 22.75 8.79
C LEU A 251 -1.34 21.34 8.20
N THR A 252 -1.87 20.33 8.89
CA THR A 252 -1.76 18.94 8.40
C THR A 252 -2.56 18.71 7.12
N LEU A 253 -3.73 19.35 6.96
CA LEU A 253 -4.53 19.31 5.73
C LEU A 253 -3.87 20.08 4.58
N SER A 254 -3.17 21.19 4.87
CA SER A 254 -2.45 21.95 3.85
C SER A 254 -1.34 21.13 3.19
N PHE A 255 -0.64 20.28 3.98
CA PHE A 255 0.34 19.31 3.47
C PHE A 255 -0.28 18.15 2.69
N LEU A 256 -1.58 17.87 2.85
CA LEU A 256 -2.29 16.84 2.09
C LEU A 256 -2.81 17.35 0.74
N LEU A 257 -3.02 18.67 0.61
CA LEU A 257 -3.58 19.31 -0.59
C LEU A 257 -2.52 19.81 -1.58
N TYR A 258 -1.25 19.86 -1.16
CA TYR A 258 -0.10 20.24 -1.98
C TYR A 258 0.71 19.02 -2.43
#